data_AF-A0A0M8WKF2-F1
#
_entry.id   AF-A0A0M8WKF2-F1
#
_cell.length_a   1.000
_cell.length_b   1.000
_cell.length_c   1.000
_cell.angle_alpha   90.00
_cell.angle_beta   90.00
_cell.angle_gamma   90.00
#
_symmetry.space_group_name_H-M   'P 1'
#
loop_
_entity.id
_entity.type
_entity.pdbx_description
1 polymer ?
#
loop_
_entity_poly.entity_id
_entity_poly.type
_entity_poly.pdbx_seq_one_letter_code
_entity_poly.pdbx_strand_id
1 'polypeptide(L)' 'MGVTPHKLRHTAASLAIAAGADVKVVQLMLGHKDASMTLNVYGHLSPDRLDEVADALDVGRKVALALADASLTDA' A
#
# COMPACT_ATOMS: atom_id res chain seq x y z
N MET A 1 8.09 24.77 21.05
CA MET A 1 7.76 23.75 20.02
C MET A 1 9.06 23.30 19.37
N GLY A 2 9.67 22.20 19.84
CA GLY A 2 10.97 21.73 19.32
C GLY A 2 10.86 20.61 18.29
N VAL A 3 11.88 20.47 17.46
CA VAL A 3 12.16 19.26 16.68
C VAL A 3 12.72 18.21 17.63
N THR A 4 12.14 17.01 17.63
CA THR A 4 12.61 15.90 18.45
C THR A 4 12.80 14.67 17.56
N PRO A 5 13.67 13.71 17.93
CA PRO A 5 13.83 12.47 17.19
C PRO A 5 12.50 11.72 16.98
N HIS A 6 11.58 11.80 17.94
CA HIS A 6 10.24 11.21 17.81
C HIS A 6 9.44 11.84 16.66
N LYS A 7 9.47 13.17 16.51
CA LYS A 7 8.79 13.85 15.40
C LYS A 7 9.41 13.52 14.05
N LEU A 8 10.74 13.46 13.97
CA LEU A 8 11.42 13.04 12.74
C LEU A 8 11.06 11.61 12.33
N ARG A 9 10.92 10.71 13.32
CA ARG A 9 10.45 9.34 13.09
C ARG A 9 9.03 9.29 12.52
N HIS A 10 8.12 10.14 13.02
CA HIS A 10 6.77 10.28 12.45
C HIS A 10 6.83 10.79 11.01
N THR A 11 7.60 11.83 10.75
CA THR A 11 7.79 12.36 9.39
C THR A 11 8.34 11.31 8.44
N ALA A 12 9.35 10.54 8.85
CA ALA A 12 9.92 9.46 8.04
C ALA A 12 8.88 8.37 7.71
N ALA A 13 8.06 7.97 8.70
CA ALA A 13 6.99 7.01 8.49
C ALA A 13 5.93 7.51 7.50
N SER A 14 5.47 8.76 7.66
CA SER A 14 4.49 9.37 6.76
C SER A 14 5.02 9.48 5.33
N LEU A 15 6.28 9.89 5.15
CA LEU A 15 6.91 9.97 3.82
C LEU A 15 7.05 8.59 3.17
N ALA A 16 7.42 7.55 3.94
CA ALA A 16 7.52 6.20 3.42
C ALA A 16 6.16 5.68 2.92
N ILE A 17 5.07 5.91 3.68
CA ILE A 17 3.71 5.51 3.29
C ILE A 17 3.26 6.27 2.04
N ALA A 18 3.51 7.58 1.98
CA ALA A 18 3.22 8.40 0.80
C ALA A 18 3.99 7.93 -0.44
N ALA A 19 5.22 7.42 -0.27
CA ALA A 19 6.01 6.82 -1.34
C ALA A 19 5.55 5.40 -1.75
N GLY A 20 4.49 4.87 -1.14
CA GLY A 20 3.95 3.54 -1.47
C GLY A 20 4.56 2.38 -0.68
N ALA A 21 5.27 2.63 0.41
CA ALA A 21 5.78 1.56 1.25
C ALA A 21 4.63 0.79 1.93
N ASP A 22 4.70 -0.53 1.87
CA ASP A 22 3.80 -1.40 2.62
C ASP A 22 4.01 -1.26 4.14
N VAL A 23 2.95 -1.51 4.90
CA VAL A 23 2.93 -1.47 6.36
C VAL A 23 4.02 -2.34 6.97
N LYS A 24 4.34 -3.50 6.38
CA LYS A 24 5.41 -4.37 6.86
C LYS A 24 6.78 -3.74 6.68
N VAL A 25 7.00 -3.04 5.57
CA VAL A 25 8.24 -2.30 5.29
C VAL A 25 8.40 -1.19 6.31
N VAL A 26 7.34 -0.41 6.56
CA VAL A 26 7.35 0.67 7.55
C VAL A 26 7.54 0.09 8.97
N GLN A 27 6.94 -1.05 9.31
CA GLN A 27 7.15 -1.74 10.58
C GLN A 27 8.62 -2.12 10.80
N LEU A 28 9.29 -2.67 9.77
CA LEU A 28 10.70 -3.03 9.84
C LEU A 28 11.60 -1.79 9.93
N MET A 29 11.34 -0.77 9.11
CA MET A 29 12.05 0.52 9.14
C MET A 29 12.00 1.17 10.52
N LEU A 30 10.85 1.06 11.18
CA LEU A 30 10.63 1.61 12.51
C LEU A 30 11.10 0.65 13.62
N GLY A 31 11.30 -0.63 13.34
CA GLY A 31 11.60 -1.62 14.38
C GLY A 31 10.44 -1.83 15.35
N HIS A 32 9.19 -1.67 14.90
CA HIS A 32 8.04 -2.06 15.71
C HIS A 32 8.01 -3.59 15.83
N LYS A 33 7.66 -4.07 17.04
CA LYS A 33 7.53 -5.51 17.32
C LYS A 33 6.45 -6.16 16.45
N ASP A 34 5.40 -5.43 16.15
CA ASP A 34 4.23 -5.93 15.42
C ASP A 34 3.71 -4.88 14.43
N ALA A 35 3.13 -5.34 13.32
CA ALA A 35 2.57 -4.49 12.28
C ALA A 35 1.32 -3.70 12.75
N SER A 36 0.56 -4.26 13.70
CA SER A 36 -0.58 -3.58 14.34
C SER A 36 -0.17 -2.26 14.99
N MET A 37 1.03 -2.17 15.57
CA MET A 37 1.53 -0.90 16.13
C MET A 37 1.68 0.17 15.05
N THR A 38 2.19 -0.20 13.87
CA THR A 38 2.30 0.71 12.72
C THR A 38 0.92 1.08 12.18
N LEU A 39 0.02 0.10 12.02
CA LEU A 39 -1.35 0.31 11.53
C LEU A 39 -2.16 1.23 12.43
N ASN A 40 -2.09 1.03 13.75
CA ASN A 40 -2.82 1.84 14.71
C ASN A 40 -2.40 3.31 14.67
N VAL A 41 -1.12 3.58 14.34
CA VAL A 41 -0.58 4.94 14.30
C VAL A 41 -0.74 5.59 12.92
N TYR A 42 -0.52 4.85 11.83
CA TYR A 42 -0.41 5.42 10.49
C TYR A 42 -1.43 4.89 9.47
N GLY A 43 -2.30 3.95 9.84
CA GLY A 43 -3.24 3.33 8.90
C GLY A 43 -4.20 4.32 8.22
N HIS A 44 -4.50 5.43 8.90
CA HIS A 44 -5.33 6.51 8.37
C HIS A 44 -4.67 7.31 7.22
N LEU A 45 -3.37 7.11 6.96
CA LEU A 45 -2.66 7.73 5.83
C LEU A 45 -2.88 6.99 4.50
N SER A 46 -3.66 5.90 4.52
CA SER A 46 -3.95 5.05 3.36
C SER A 46 -5.45 4.98 2.99
N PRO A 47 -6.24 6.06 3.06
CA PRO A 47 -7.71 5.97 2.96
C PRO A 47 -8.21 5.46 1.60
N ASP A 48 -7.46 5.69 0.51
CA ASP A 48 -7.92 5.42 -0.86
C ASP A 48 -7.33 4.14 -1.48
N ARG A 49 -6.55 3.37 -0.71
CA ARG A 49 -5.87 2.16 -1.21
C ARG A 49 -6.81 1.08 -1.70
N LEU A 50 -8.04 1.02 -1.17
CA LEU A 50 -9.02 0.01 -1.58
C LEU A 50 -9.53 0.25 -3.00
N ASP A 51 -9.73 1.51 -3.39
CA ASP A 51 -10.18 1.86 -4.73
C ASP A 51 -9.09 1.56 -5.77
N GLU A 52 -7.82 1.89 -5.45
CA GLU A 52 -6.66 1.52 -6.30
C GLU A 52 -6.58 0.00 -6.54
N VAL A 53 -6.83 -0.80 -5.50
CA VAL A 53 -6.83 -2.26 -5.59
C VAL A 53 -8.02 -2.75 -6.42
N ALA A 54 -9.20 -2.17 -6.25
CA ALA A 54 -10.38 -2.52 -7.03
C ALA A 54 -10.16 -2.24 -8.53
N ASP A 55 -9.60 -1.07 -8.87
CA ASP A 55 -9.26 -0.70 -10.24
C ASP A 55 -8.23 -1.66 -10.86
N ALA A 56 -7.18 -2.00 -10.11
CA ALA A 56 -6.15 -2.94 -10.56
C ALA A 56 -6.74 -4.34 -10.82
N LEU A 57 -7.65 -4.81 -9.97
CA LEU A 57 -8.35 -6.09 -10.17
C LEU A 57 -9.26 -6.07 -11.41
N ASP A 58 -9.97 -4.98 -11.66
CA ASP A 58 -10.82 -4.86 -12.85
C ASP A 58 -10.00 -4.88 -14.15
N VAL A 59 -8.86 -4.21 -14.17
CA VAL A 59 -7.91 -4.27 -15.29
C VAL A 59 -7.42 -5.70 -15.51
N GLY A 60 -6.99 -6.39 -14.45
CA GLY A 60 -6.54 -7.78 -14.54
C GLY A 60 -7.62 -8.72 -15.09
N ARG A 61 -8.87 -8.54 -14.64
CA ARG A 61 -10.03 -9.28 -15.14
C ARG A 61 -10.28 -9.05 -16.62
N LYS A 62 -10.28 -7.79 -17.08
CA LYS A 62 -10.47 -7.44 -18.50
C LYS A 62 -9.40 -8.07 -19.40
N VAL A 63 -8.14 -8.04 -18.96
CA VAL A 63 -7.03 -8.69 -19.67
C VAL A 63 -7.25 -10.19 -19.78
N ALA A 64 -7.61 -10.86 -18.67
CA ALA A 64 -7.86 -12.29 -18.66
C ALA A 64 -9.01 -12.71 -19.61
N LEU A 65 -10.10 -11.93 -19.65
CA LEU A 65 -11.23 -12.17 -20.55
C LEU A 65 -10.82 -12.01 -22.02
N ALA A 66 -10.10 -10.94 -22.36
CA ALA A 66 -9.63 -10.71 -23.73
C ALA A 66 -8.70 -11.84 -24.23
N LEU A 67 -7.85 -12.38 -23.36
CA LEU A 67 -6.99 -13.52 -23.69
C LEU A 67 -7.80 -14.81 -23.91
N ALA A 68 -8.86 -15.02 -23.11
CA ALA A 68 -9.76 -16.17 -23.27
C ALA A 68 -10.56 -16.06 -24.58
N ASP A 69 -11.08 -14.89 -24.92
CA ASP A 69 -11.80 -14.65 -26.18
C ASP A 69 -10.90 -14.84 -27.41
N ALA A 70 -9.65 -14.38 -27.34
CA ALA A 70 -8.66 -14.59 -28.41
C ALA A 70 -8.33 -16.09 -28.61
N SER A 71 -8.30 -16.87 -27.53
CA SER A 71 -8.07 -18.33 -27.62
C SER A 71 -9.24 -19.10 -28.26
N LEU A 72 -10.44 -18.51 -28.32
CA LEU A 72 -11.63 -19.10 -28.92
C LEU A 72 -11.76 -18.81 -30.43
N THR A 73 -11.03 -17.82 -30.95
CA THR A 73 -11.09 -17.41 -32.36
C THR A 73 -10.07 -18.09 -33.28
N ASP A 74 -9.15 -18.89 -32.72
CA ASP A 74 -8.12 -19.64 -33.47
C ASP A 74 -8.55 -21.10 -33.82
N ALA A 75 -9.82 -21.46 -33.61
CA ALA A 75 -10.41 -22.78 -33.94
C ALA A 75 -11.52 -22.64 -35.00
#